data_AF-A0A512NSL8-F1
#
_entry.id   AF-A0A512NSL8-F1
#
_cell.length_a   1.000
_cell.length_b   1.000
_cell.length_c   1.000
_cell.angle_alpha   90.00
_cell.angle_beta   90.00
_cell.angle_gamma   90.00
#
_symmetry.space_group_name_H-M   'P 1'
#
loop_
_entity.id
_entity.type
_entity.pdbx_description
1 polymer ?
#
loop_
_entity_poly.entity_id
_entity_poly.type
_entity_poly.pdbx_seq_one_letter_code
_entity_poly.pdbx_strand_id
1 'polypeptide(L)'
;MSDNTALASEKREVARRARRLACTLLSEDDRVRLTRFADELDREAAALERSTITFVVWPDVAPRLQTQEQQQSSASSTQANERKEKD
;
A
#
# COMPACT_ATOMS: atom_id res chain seq x y z
N MET A 1 6.39 -2.76 -12.46
CA MET A 1 7.28 -1.95 -11.59
C MET A 1 6.68 -0.56 -11.56
N SER A 2 6.45 0.01 -10.37
CA SER A 2 5.82 1.33 -10.26
C SER A 2 6.74 2.39 -10.85
N ASP A 3 6.23 3.29 -11.69
CA ASP A 3 7.03 4.31 -12.39
C ASP A 3 7.90 5.14 -11.43
N ASN A 4 7.42 5.34 -10.19
CA ASN A 4 8.15 6.01 -9.10
C ASN A 4 9.47 5.30 -8.72
N THR A 5 9.53 3.97 -8.77
CA THR A 5 10.75 3.21 -8.45
C THR A 5 11.80 3.30 -9.56
N ALA A 6 11.35 3.32 -10.81
CA ALA A 6 12.23 3.55 -11.96
C ALA A 6 12.79 4.98 -11.92
N LEU A 7 11.94 5.98 -11.69
CA LEU A 7 12.34 7.37 -11.58
C LEU A 7 13.29 7.65 -10.41
N ALA A 8 13.05 7.03 -9.24
CA ALA A 8 13.96 7.13 -8.10
C ALA A 8 15.35 6.55 -8.41
N SER A 9 15.39 5.41 -9.11
CA SER A 9 16.63 4.77 -9.52
C SER A 9 17.42 5.63 -10.52
N GLU A 10 16.72 6.26 -11.47
CA GLU A 10 17.32 7.20 -12.42
C GLU A 10 17.90 8.42 -11.70
N LYS A 11 17.15 9.03 -10.77
CA LYS A 11 17.64 10.17 -9.98
C LYS A 11 18.91 9.83 -9.19
N ARG A 12 18.97 8.65 -8.56
CA ARG A 12 20.19 8.16 -7.88
C ARG A 12 21.37 7.96 -8.82
N GLU A 13 21.13 7.48 -10.03
CA GLU A 13 22.18 7.31 -11.04
C GLU A 13 22.74 8.67 -11.47
N VAL A 14 21.86 9.65 -11.74
CA VAL A 14 22.27 11.01 -12.07
C VAL A 14 23.04 11.66 -10.91
N ALA A 15 22.58 11.51 -9.67
CA ALA A 15 23.29 11.99 -8.48
C ALA A 15 24.71 11.39 -8.39
N ARG A 16 24.86 10.07 -8.58
CA ARG A 16 26.17 9.40 -8.61
C ARG A 16 27.07 9.93 -9.72
N ARG A 17 26.53 10.19 -10.91
CA ARG A 17 27.30 10.78 -12.03
C ARG A 17 27.72 12.22 -11.73
N ALA A 18 26.84 13.03 -11.17
CA ALA A 18 27.14 14.40 -10.77
C ALA A 18 28.27 14.45 -9.72
N ARG A 19 28.24 13.57 -8.71
CA ARG A 19 29.33 13.43 -7.72
C ARG A 19 30.64 13.04 -8.39
N ARG A 20 30.62 12.06 -9.31
CA ARG A 20 31.82 11.66 -10.06
C ARG A 20 32.39 12.79 -10.90
N LEU A 21 31.52 13.54 -11.58
CA LEU A 21 31.93 14.68 -12.39
C LEU A 21 32.54 15.79 -11.51
N ALA A 22 31.92 16.09 -10.37
CA ALA A 22 32.44 17.06 -9.40
C ALA A 22 33.87 16.71 -8.92
N CYS A 23 34.22 15.43 -8.80
CA CYS A 23 35.59 15.04 -8.43
C CYS A 23 36.64 15.35 -9.50
N THR A 24 36.23 15.60 -10.75
CA THR A 24 37.12 15.87 -11.89
C THR A 24 37.25 17.36 -12.22
N LEU A 25 36.41 18.22 -11.64
CA LEU A 25 36.41 19.64 -11.94
C LEU A 25 37.46 20.39 -11.11
N LEU A 26 38.14 21.34 -11.76
CA LEU A 26 39.11 22.24 -11.12
C LEU A 26 38.45 23.46 -10.49
N SER A 27 37.27 23.86 -10.99
CA SER A 27 36.49 24.99 -10.47
C SER A 27 35.74 24.58 -9.20
N GLU A 28 36.12 25.13 -8.06
CA GLU A 28 35.47 24.84 -6.77
C GLU A 28 33.97 25.17 -6.78
N ASP A 29 33.58 26.26 -7.45
CA ASP A 29 32.17 26.65 -7.54
C ASP A 29 31.36 25.58 -8.28
N ASP A 30 31.90 25.04 -9.38
CA ASP A 30 31.23 24.00 -10.15
C ASP A 30 31.12 22.69 -9.36
N ARG A 31 32.15 22.36 -8.56
CA ARG A 31 32.13 21.21 -7.64
C ARG A 31 30.99 21.35 -6.64
N VAL A 32 30.91 22.50 -5.97
CA VAL A 32 29.86 22.79 -4.97
C VAL A 32 28.47 22.72 -5.60
N ARG A 33 28.28 23.30 -6.79
CA ARG A 33 26.98 23.25 -7.49
C ARG A 33 26.57 21.81 -7.84
N LEU A 34 27.48 21.01 -8.39
CA LEU A 34 27.20 19.61 -8.73
C LEU A 34 26.96 18.74 -7.50
N THR A 35 27.69 18.95 -6.41
CA THR A 35 27.47 18.23 -5.15
C THR A 35 26.10 18.56 -4.57
N ARG A 36 25.72 19.84 -4.51
CA ARG A 36 24.39 20.26 -4.04
C ARG A 36 23.27 19.66 -4.90
N PHE A 37 23.46 19.66 -6.22
CA PHE A 37 22.50 19.05 -7.15
C PHE A 37 22.37 17.55 -6.92
N ALA A 38 23.48 16.83 -6.70
CA ALA A 38 23.44 15.42 -6.36
C ALA A 38 22.68 15.15 -5.06
N ASP A 39 22.90 15.97 -4.02
CA ASP A 39 22.20 15.85 -2.74
C ASP A 39 20.70 16.13 -2.84
N GLU A 40 20.28 17.00 -3.76
CA GLU A 40 18.88 17.24 -4.06
C GLU A 40 18.23 16.04 -4.75
N LEU A 41 18.88 15.48 -5.77
CA LEU A 41 18.40 14.28 -6.46
C LEU A 41 18.29 13.06 -5.53
N ASP A 42 19.24 12.88 -4.62
CA ASP A 42 19.19 11.80 -3.62
C ASP A 42 18.00 11.98 -2.66
N ARG A 43 17.70 13.21 -2.25
CA ARG A 43 16.51 13.52 -1.43
C ARG A 43 15.20 13.24 -2.18
N GLU A 44 15.11 13.63 -3.44
CA GLU A 44 13.94 13.37 -4.28
C GLU A 44 13.73 11.87 -4.53
N ALA A 45 14.81 11.14 -4.81
CA ALA A 45 14.76 9.69 -4.96
C ALA A 45 14.24 9.00 -3.69
N ALA A 46 14.75 9.42 -2.52
CA ALA A 46 14.27 8.90 -1.23
C ALA A 46 12.79 9.23 -0.98
N ALA A 47 12.32 10.41 -1.40
CA ALA A 47 10.91 10.79 -1.28
C ALA A 47 10.00 9.94 -2.18
N LEU A 48 10.43 9.65 -3.42
CA LEU A 48 9.71 8.80 -4.36
C LEU A 48 9.61 7.35 -3.88
N GLU A 49 10.71 6.81 -3.33
CA GLU A 49 10.72 5.47 -2.72
C GLU A 49 9.75 5.39 -1.53
N ARG A 50 9.76 6.38 -0.64
CA ARG A 50 8.84 6.46 0.51
C ARG A 50 7.37 6.57 0.09
N SER A 51 7.08 7.37 -0.92
CA SER A 51 5.72 7.55 -1.44
C SER A 51 5.15 6.25 -2.04
N THR A 52 6.02 5.35 -2.50
CA THR A 52 5.62 4.03 -3.02
C THR A 52 5.25 3.05 -1.88
N ILE A 53 5.82 3.23 -0.68
CA ILE A 53 5.56 2.37 0.49
C ILE A 53 4.25 2.76 1.20
N THR A 54 3.86 4.04 1.18
CA THR A 54 2.66 4.52 1.89
C THR A 54 1.34 4.02 1.27
N PHE A 55 1.31 3.57 0.01
CA PHE A 55 0.07 3.17 -0.67
C PHE A 55 -0.42 1.74 -0.34
N VAL A 56 0.28 0.94 0.47
CA VAL A 56 0.01 -0.52 0.59
C VAL A 56 -0.53 -0.99 1.95
N VAL A 57 -1.03 -0.13 2.85
CA VAL A 57 -1.60 -0.66 4.12
C VAL A 57 -2.89 0.05 4.52
N TRP A 58 -4.01 -0.34 3.93
CA TRP A 58 -5.33 -0.36 4.61
C TRP A 58 -5.92 -1.77 4.42
N PRO A 59 -5.81 -2.71 5.38
CA PRO A 59 -6.69 -3.86 5.40
C PRO A 59 -8.03 -3.38 5.96
N ASP A 60 -8.95 -3.02 5.05
CA ASP A 60 -10.36 -2.83 5.36
C ASP A 60 -10.97 -4.20 5.69
N VAL A 61 -10.78 -4.65 6.94
CA VAL A 61 -11.47 -5.82 7.47
C VAL A 61 -12.56 -5.32 8.41
N ALA A 62 -13.72 -5.05 7.83
CA ALA A 62 -14.94 -4.80 8.58
C ALA A 62 -15.26 -6.03 9.46
N PRO A 63 -15.44 -5.88 10.79
CA PRO A 63 -15.88 -6.98 11.63
C PRO A 63 -17.34 -7.30 11.32
N ARG A 64 -17.56 -8.44 10.65
CA ARG A 64 -18.90 -8.99 10.39
C ARG A 64 -19.48 -9.51 11.71
N LEU A 65 -20.27 -8.68 12.39
CA LEU A 65 -21.09 -9.09 13.53
C LEU A 65 -22.06 -10.18 13.08
N GLN A 66 -21.78 -11.42 13.49
CA GLN A 66 -22.64 -12.57 13.30
C GLN A 66 -23.65 -12.60 14.45
N THR A 67 -24.84 -12.07 14.20
CA THR A 67 -25.98 -12.19 15.13
C THR A 67 -26.41 -13.66 15.15
N GLN A 68 -26.13 -14.34 16.26
CA GLN A 68 -26.59 -15.69 16.55
C GLN A 68 -28.00 -15.58 17.13
N GLU A 69 -29.03 -15.78 16.30
CA GLU A 69 -30.39 -15.98 16.80
C GLU A 69 -30.49 -17.37 17.42
N GLN A 70 -30.53 -17.39 18.75
CA GLN A 70 -30.88 -18.54 19.55
C GLN A 70 -32.29 -18.30 20.09
N GLN A 71 -33.29 -19.00 19.55
CA GLN A 71 -34.50 -19.30 20.33
C GLN A 71 -35.03 -20.69 20.00
N GLN A 72 -34.85 -21.52 21.03
CA GLN A 72 -35.15 -22.92 21.13
C GLN A 72 -36.34 -23.04 22.09
N SER A 73 -37.49 -23.51 21.61
CA SER A 73 -38.61 -23.99 22.43
C SER A 73 -39.76 -24.38 21.48
N SER A 74 -40.37 -25.56 21.51
CA SER A 74 -40.18 -26.78 22.29
C SER A 74 -40.99 -27.88 21.58
N ALA A 75 -40.59 -29.12 21.80
CA ALA A 75 -41.23 -30.32 21.27
C ALA A 75 -42.73 -30.43 21.59
N SER A 76 -43.50 -30.99 20.66
CA SER A 76 -44.46 -32.05 20.96
C SER A 76 -44.91 -32.75 19.69
N SER A 77 -44.53 -34.01 19.59
CA SER A 77 -44.85 -34.96 18.54
C SER A 77 -46.33 -35.37 18.53
N THR A 78 -46.80 -35.72 17.33
CA THR A 78 -47.79 -36.77 17.04
C THR A 78 -49.22 -36.57 17.54
N GLN A 79 -50.12 -36.27 16.61
CA GLN A 79 -51.35 -37.07 16.47
C GLN A 79 -51.82 -37.09 15.01
N ALA A 80 -51.62 -38.24 14.37
CA ALA A 80 -52.45 -38.68 13.28
C ALA A 80 -53.89 -38.80 13.79
N ASN A 81 -54.86 -38.22 13.07
CA ASN A 81 -56.14 -38.88 12.98
C ASN A 81 -56.88 -38.51 11.69
N GLU A 82 -57.42 -39.55 11.11
CA GLU A 82 -58.20 -39.61 9.90
C GLU A 82 -59.59 -38.95 10.05
N ARG A 83 -60.24 -38.76 8.89
CA ARG A 83 -61.69 -38.87 8.59
C ARG A 83 -62.41 -37.57 8.20
N LYS A 84 -62.93 -37.62 6.96
CA LYS A 84 -64.30 -37.24 6.50
C LYS A 84 -64.70 -35.77 6.69
N GLU A 85 -65.56 -35.12 5.93
CA GLU A 85 -66.44 -35.34 4.77
C GLU A 85 -67.15 -33.97 4.60
N LYS A 86 -67.51 -33.60 3.36
CA LYS A 86 -68.52 -32.60 2.92
C LYS A 86 -68.88 -31.39 3.81
N ASP A 87 -68.87 -30.21 3.19
CA ASP A 87 -70.11 -29.59 2.64
C ASP A 87 -69.76 -28.66 1.46
#